data_AF-A0A2X1N073-F1
#
_entry.id   AF-A0A2X1N073-F1
#
_cell.length_a   1.000
_cell.length_b   1.000
_cell.length_c   1.000
_cell.angle_alpha   90.00
_cell.angle_beta   90.00
_cell.angle_gamma   90.00
#
_symmetry.space_group_name_H-M   'P 1'
#
loop_
_entity.id
_entity.type
_entity.pdbx_description
1 polymer ?
#
loop_
_entity_poly.entity_id
_entity_poly.type
_entity_poly.pdbx_seq_one_letter_code
_entity_poly.pdbx_strand_id
1 'polypeptide(L)'
;MLFMQSTCQYCRQFAPVLKSLSQQSGLSVFPVSLDGKGDVEFPDVLPATPDVMVEFFQSGVPVATPTTFLTNVNTMETWPLLQGAAEAGEVRKRLDDVFRMTLDRQAGKSLQAHSQE
;
A
#
# COMPACT_ATOMS: atom_id res chain seq x y z
N MET A 1 1.83 0.97 -2.71
CA MET A 1 0.94 1.98 -3.34
C MET A 1 0.37 2.88 -2.26
N LEU A 2 0.40 4.20 -2.47
CA LEU A 2 -0.19 5.21 -1.57
C LEU A 2 -1.27 5.96 -2.34
N PHE A 3 -2.54 5.86 -1.94
CA PHE A 3 -3.64 6.66 -2.48
C PHE A 3 -3.80 7.92 -1.64
N MET A 4 -3.79 9.10 -2.27
CA MET A 4 -3.79 10.41 -1.61
C MET A 4 -4.57 11.48 -2.37
N GLN A 5 -4.77 12.63 -1.72
CA GLN A 5 -5.28 13.87 -2.32
C GLN A 5 -4.50 15.05 -1.75
N SER A 6 -4.26 16.09 -2.54
CA SER A 6 -3.49 17.26 -2.11
C SER A 6 -4.13 18.02 -0.94
N THR A 7 -5.46 18.05 -0.88
CA THR A 7 -6.23 18.76 0.15
C THR A 7 -6.39 17.99 1.47
N CYS A 8 -6.12 16.68 1.46
CA CYS A 8 -6.28 15.78 2.59
C CYS A 8 -5.24 16.04 3.70
N GLN A 9 -5.71 16.45 4.89
CA GLN A 9 -4.83 16.75 6.03
C GLN A 9 -4.07 15.52 6.54
N TYR A 10 -4.73 14.36 6.57
CA TYR A 10 -4.13 13.10 7.02
C TYR A 10 -3.04 12.62 6.07
N CYS A 11 -3.19 12.92 4.77
CA CYS A 11 -2.20 12.60 3.75
C CYS A 11 -0.90 13.37 4.01
N ARG A 12 -1.01 14.68 4.28
CA ARG A 12 0.15 15.53 4.63
C ARG A 12 0.83 15.10 5.93
N GLN A 13 0.07 14.61 6.92
CA GLN A 13 0.64 14.08 8.16
C GLN A 13 1.38 12.76 7.94
N PHE A 14 0.82 11.89 7.11
CA PHE A 14 1.34 10.53 6.92
C PHE A 14 2.49 10.43 5.93
N ALA A 15 2.52 11.33 4.93
CA ALA A 15 3.52 11.33 3.88
C ALA A 15 4.99 11.30 4.38
N PRO A 16 5.42 12.14 5.34
CA PRO A 16 6.81 12.09 5.83
C PRO A 16 7.13 10.78 6.58
N VAL A 17 6.15 10.19 7.26
CA VAL A 17 6.30 8.88 7.93
C VAL A 17 6.59 7.79 6.90
N LEU A 18 5.77 7.73 5.84
CA LEU A 18 5.97 6.78 4.75
C LEU A 18 7.28 7.00 3.99
N LYS A 19 7.65 8.27 3.74
CA LYS A 19 8.92 8.62 3.08
C LYS A 19 10.12 8.12 3.86
N SER A 20 10.13 8.35 5.17
CA SER A 20 11.20 7.90 6.07
C SER A 20 11.27 6.37 6.13
N LEU A 21 10.14 5.68 6.24
CA LEU A 21 10.09 4.22 6.22
C LEU A 21 10.54 3.62 4.89
N SER A 22 10.19 4.25 3.77
CA SER A 22 10.64 3.86 2.44
C SER A 22 12.16 3.86 2.35
N GLN A 23 12.79 4.93 2.83
CA GLN A 23 14.26 5.06 2.85
C GLN A 23 14.93 4.02 3.75
N GLN A 24 14.33 3.69 4.91
CA GLN A 24 14.91 2.75 5.86
C GLN A 24 14.74 1.29 5.44
N SER A 25 13.61 0.94 4.83
CA SER A 25 13.26 -0.44 4.47
C SER A 25 13.67 -0.83 3.05
N GLY A 26 13.90 0.15 2.17
CA GLY A 26 14.05 -0.07 0.74
C GLY A 26 12.74 -0.33 -0.01
N LEU A 27 11.59 -0.33 0.68
CA LEU A 27 10.28 -0.44 0.03
C LEU A 27 9.94 0.87 -0.69
N SER A 28 9.69 0.81 -1.99
CA SER A 28 9.30 1.98 -2.77
C SER A 28 7.86 2.39 -2.49
N VAL A 29 7.61 3.71 -2.42
CA VAL A 29 6.27 4.29 -2.33
C VAL A 29 5.89 4.88 -3.68
N PHE A 30 4.78 4.37 -4.23
CA PHE A 30 4.18 4.85 -5.48
C PHE A 30 2.90 5.62 -5.14
N PRO A 31 2.94 6.96 -5.17
CA PRO A 31 1.78 7.79 -4.86
C PRO A 31 0.81 7.86 -6.05
N VAL A 32 -0.47 7.64 -5.77
CA VAL A 32 -1.61 7.69 -6.68
C VAL A 32 -2.54 8.77 -6.17
N SER A 33 -2.81 9.79 -6.98
CA SER A 33 -3.62 10.93 -6.57
C SER A 33 -5.04 10.85 -7.13
N LEU A 34 -6.03 11.01 -6.25
CA LEU A 34 -7.45 11.08 -6.61
C LEU A 34 -7.85 12.47 -7.12
N ASP A 35 -7.05 13.50 -6.87
CA ASP A 35 -7.27 14.88 -7.35
C ASP A 35 -6.20 15.34 -8.37
N GLY A 36 -5.34 14.42 -8.80
CA GLY A 36 -4.26 14.67 -9.77
C GLY A 36 -3.10 15.50 -9.22
N LYS A 37 -3.07 15.76 -7.91
CA LYS A 37 -2.03 16.58 -7.26
C LYS A 37 -1.36 15.82 -6.12
N GLY A 38 -0.05 16.03 -5.99
CA GLY A 38 0.77 15.54 -4.90
C GLY A 38 0.87 16.51 -3.72
N ASP A 39 1.73 16.17 -2.76
CA ASP A 39 2.17 17.06 -1.69
C ASP A 39 3.69 17.31 -1.76
N VAL A 40 4.27 17.92 -0.73
CA VAL A 40 5.69 18.26 -0.70
C VAL A 40 6.61 17.04 -0.62
N GLU A 41 6.14 15.93 -0.05
CA GLU A 41 6.92 14.69 0.11
C GLU A 41 6.79 13.78 -1.12
N PHE A 42 5.62 13.84 -1.76
CA PHE A 42 5.25 13.11 -2.97
C PHE A 42 4.66 14.06 -4.03
N PRO A 43 5.49 14.90 -4.67
CA PRO A 43 5.02 15.86 -5.68
C PRO A 43 4.64 15.18 -6.99
N ASP A 44 5.36 14.12 -7.37
CA ASP A 44 5.14 13.36 -8.59
C ASP A 44 4.17 12.21 -8.34
N VAL A 45 2.94 12.35 -8.83
CA VAL A 45 1.85 11.40 -8.57
C VAL A 45 1.35 10.74 -9.85
N LEU A 46 0.94 9.48 -9.71
CA LEU A 46 0.21 8.76 -10.74
C LEU A 46 -1.29 9.10 -10.68
N PRO A 47 -2.01 9.09 -11.82
CA PRO A 47 -3.45 9.30 -11.82
C PRO A 47 -4.20 8.08 -11.24
N ALA A 48 -5.21 8.33 -10.42
CA ALA A 48 -6.18 7.33 -9.98
C ALA A 48 -7.19 7.01 -11.11
N THR A 49 -6.75 6.30 -12.14
CA THR A 49 -7.65 5.89 -13.24
C THR A 49 -8.75 4.93 -12.73
N PRO A 50 -9.89 4.80 -13.44
CA PRO A 50 -10.95 3.86 -13.05
C PRO A 50 -10.45 2.44 -12.82
N ASP A 51 -9.58 1.92 -13.69
CA ASP A 51 -9.02 0.56 -13.56
C ASP A 51 -8.16 0.42 -12.30
N VAL A 52 -7.36 1.44 -11.97
CA VAL A 52 -6.58 1.47 -10.72
C VAL A 52 -7.52 1.52 -9.52
N MET A 53 -8.60 2.30 -9.57
CA MET A 53 -9.56 2.34 -8.46
C MET A 53 -10.26 1.00 -8.25
N VAL A 54 -10.64 0.32 -9.34
CA VAL A 54 -11.24 -1.02 -9.28
C VAL A 54 -10.25 -2.01 -8.67
N GLU A 55 -9.03 -2.10 -9.19
CA GLU A 55 -8.03 -3.08 -8.73
C GLU A 55 -7.81 -3.03 -7.20
N PHE A 56 -7.70 -1.82 -6.64
CA PHE A 56 -7.33 -1.64 -5.24
C PHE A 56 -8.51 -1.62 -4.26
N PHE A 57 -9.70 -1.18 -4.69
CA PHE A 57 -10.83 -0.95 -3.78
C PHE A 57 -12.02 -1.90 -4.00
N GLN A 58 -12.06 -2.71 -5.07
CA GLN A 58 -13.18 -3.63 -5.35
C GLN A 58 -13.37 -4.72 -4.30
N SER A 59 -12.34 -5.04 -3.51
CA SER A 59 -12.35 -6.10 -2.50
C SER A 59 -13.05 -5.72 -1.18
N GLY A 60 -13.73 -4.56 -1.15
CA GLY A 60 -14.49 -4.08 0.00
C GLY A 60 -13.75 -3.06 0.88
N VAL A 61 -12.56 -2.61 0.47
CA VAL A 61 -11.87 -1.49 1.12
C VAL A 61 -12.58 -0.18 0.73
N PRO A 62 -13.06 0.64 1.68
CA PRO A 62 -13.66 1.93 1.36
C PRO A 62 -12.65 2.86 0.69
N VAL A 63 -13.11 3.65 -0.28
CA VAL A 63 -12.29 4.71 -0.86
C VAL A 63 -12.15 5.85 0.14
N ALA A 64 -10.96 6.01 0.69
CA ALA A 64 -10.59 7.12 1.56
C ALA A 64 -9.11 7.48 1.36
N THR A 65 -8.69 8.64 1.89
CA THR A 65 -7.31 9.10 1.79
C THR A 65 -6.75 9.51 3.16
N PRO A 66 -5.48 9.16 3.47
CA PRO A 66 -4.62 8.29 2.69
C PRO A 66 -5.00 6.82 2.85
N THR A 67 -4.81 5.99 1.82
CA THR A 67 -4.89 4.53 1.92
C THR A 67 -3.64 3.91 1.33
N THR A 68 -3.05 2.93 2.02
CA THR A 68 -1.84 2.26 1.58
C THR A 68 -2.07 0.78 1.36
N PHE A 69 -1.42 0.28 0.31
CA PHE A 69 -1.37 -1.14 0.00
C PHE A 69 0.08 -1.56 -0.21
N LEU A 70 0.42 -2.76 0.23
CA LEU A 70 1.64 -3.44 -0.18
C LEU A 70 1.34 -4.15 -1.49
N THR A 71 2.15 -3.93 -2.52
CA THR A 71 1.97 -4.56 -3.83
C THR A 71 3.27 -5.22 -4.24
N ASN A 72 3.21 -6.49 -4.62
CA ASN A 72 4.30 -7.14 -5.30
C ASN A 72 4.27 -6.71 -6.77
N VAL A 73 5.24 -5.91 -7.20
CA VAL A 73 5.27 -5.37 -8.57
C VAL A 73 5.51 -6.41 -9.66
N ASN A 74 5.99 -7.62 -9.31
CA ASN A 74 6.21 -8.69 -10.28
C ASN A 74 4.94 -9.50 -10.54
N THR A 75 4.09 -9.66 -9.53
CA THR A 75 2.85 -10.47 -9.62
C THR A 75 1.58 -9.63 -9.59
N MET A 76 1.70 -8.34 -9.29
CA MET A 76 0.61 -7.40 -8.99
C MET A 76 -0.27 -7.79 -7.79
N GLU A 77 0.10 -8.82 -7.02
CA GLU A 77 -0.63 -9.18 -5.81
C GLU A 77 -0.55 -8.04 -4.79
N THR A 78 -1.71 -7.65 -4.27
CA THR A 78 -1.89 -6.45 -3.46
C THR A 78 -2.57 -6.77 -2.14
N TRP A 79 -2.04 -6.21 -1.05
CA TRP A 79 -2.55 -6.39 0.31
C TRP A 79 -2.81 -5.04 0.98
N PRO A 80 -4.02 -4.81 1.54
CA PRO A 80 -4.33 -3.59 2.26
C PRO A 80 -3.43 -3.44 3.50
N LEU A 81 -2.79 -2.28 3.66
CA LEU A 81 -2.02 -1.95 4.85
C LEU A 81 -2.86 -1.11 5.81
N LEU A 82 -2.97 0.19 5.55
CA LEU A 82 -3.58 1.16 6.47
C LEU A 82 -4.43 2.17 5.71
N GLN A 83 -5.46 2.67 6.39
CA GLN A 83 -6.28 3.80 5.96
C GLN A 83 -6.26 4.86 7.05
N GLY A 84 -5.98 6.10 6.69
CA GLY A 84 -5.72 7.21 7.61
C GLY A 84 -4.24 7.44 7.89
N ALA A 85 -3.95 8.51 8.64
CA ALA A 85 -2.60 8.79 9.12
C ALA A 85 -2.20 7.79 10.21
N ALA A 86 -0.92 7.42 10.23
CA ALA A 86 -0.37 6.46 11.18
C ALA A 86 1.10 6.78 11.48
N GLU A 87 1.56 6.32 12.64
CA GLU A 87 2.95 6.45 13.07
C GLU A 87 3.82 5.32 12.50
N ALA A 88 5.14 5.54 12.51
CA ALA A 88 6.09 4.60 11.90
C ALA A 88 5.98 3.16 12.48
N GLY A 89 5.71 3.05 13.78
CA GLY A 89 5.52 1.76 14.45
C GLY A 89 4.28 1.01 13.98
N GLU A 90 3.19 1.71 13.68
CA GLU A 90 1.94 1.11 13.20
C GLU A 90 2.11 0.59 11.78
N VAL A 91 2.80 1.34 10.91
CA VAL A 91 3.13 0.89 9.55
C VAL A 91 3.98 -0.36 9.58
N ARG A 92 5.04 -0.38 10.41
CA ARG A 92 5.93 -1.55 10.54
C ARG A 92 5.18 -2.78 11.04
N LYS A 93 4.39 -2.62 12.11
CA LYS A 93 3.57 -3.72 12.64
C LYS A 93 2.64 -4.28 11.57
N ARG A 94 1.99 -3.42 10.79
CA ARG A 94 1.09 -3.86 9.73
C ARG A 94 1.83 -4.56 8.59
N LEU A 95 3.01 -4.08 8.22
CA LEU A 95 3.88 -4.76 7.26
C LEU A 95 4.26 -6.16 7.75
N ASP A 96 4.68 -6.30 9.01
CA ASP A 96 5.03 -7.59 9.62
C ASP A 96 3.86 -8.57 9.58
N ASP A 97 2.65 -8.10 9.92
CA ASP A 97 1.43 -8.92 9.88
C ASP A 97 1.11 -9.41 8.46
N VAL A 98 1.24 -8.54 7.45
CA VAL A 98 1.01 -8.91 6.05
C VAL A 98 2.11 -9.86 5.57
N PHE A 99 3.39 -9.59 5.86
CA PHE A 99 4.48 -10.47 5.47
C PHE A 99 4.30 -11.87 6.04
N ARG A 100 3.98 -12.00 7.32
CA ARG A 100 3.68 -13.30 7.95
C ARG A 100 2.55 -14.02 7.23
N MET A 101 1.42 -13.35 7.00
CA MET A 101 0.28 -13.91 6.26
C MET A 101 0.66 -14.38 4.85
N THR A 102 1.50 -13.62 4.14
CA THR A 102 1.93 -13.99 2.78
C THR A 102 2.89 -15.18 2.77
N LEU A 103 3.81 -15.26 3.74
CA LEU A 103 4.72 -16.39 3.90
C LEU A 103 3.94 -17.66 4.23
N ASP A 104 2.96 -17.59 5.14
CA ASP A 104 2.09 -18.71 5.49
C ASP A 104 1.29 -19.21 4.27
N ARG A 105 0.76 -18.28 3.46
CA ARG A 105 0.05 -18.62 2.21
C ARG A 105 0.97 -19.31 1.21
N GLN A 106 2.22 -18.87 1.08
CA GLN A 106 3.18 -19.49 0.17
C GLN A 106 3.60 -20.88 0.65
N ALA A 107 3.84 -21.07 1.95
CA ALA A 107 4.12 -22.38 2.52
C ALA A 107 2.95 -23.36 2.25
N GLY A 108 1.71 -22.90 2.43
CA GLY A 108 0.51 -23.69 2.11
C GLY A 108 0.41 -24.07 0.62
N LYS A 109 0.71 -23.15 -0.31
CA LYS A 109 0.74 -23.44 -1.75
C LYS A 109 1.84 -24.47 -2.10
N SER A 110 3.02 -24.34 -1.49
CA SER A 110 4.14 -25.27 -1.72
C SER A 110 3.81 -26.69 -1.26
N LEU A 111 3.16 -26.85 -0.10
CA LEU A 111 2.72 -28.14 0.43
C LEU A 111 1.67 -28.80 -0.48
N GLN A 112 0.75 -28.01 -1.04
CA GLN A 112 -0.25 -28.51 -1.99
C GLN A 112 0.37 -28.94 -3.32
N ALA A 113 1.37 -28.20 -3.82
CA ALA A 113 2.07 -28.54 -5.07
C ALA A 113 2.83 -29.88 -4.97
N HIS A 114 3.46 -30.19 -3.83
CA HIS A 114 4.20 -31.44 -3.62
C HIS A 114 3.32 -32.66 -3.29
N SER A 115 2.03 -32.45 -3.00
CA SER A 115 1.10 -33.56 -2.73
C SER A 115 0.41 -34.08 -4.00
N GLN A 116 0.76 -33.54 -5.17
CA GLN A 116 0.19 -33.91 -6.48
C GLN A 116 1.20 -34.61 -7.40
N GLU A 117 2.37 -35.01 -6.89
CA GLU A 117 3.37 -35.86 -7.57
C GLU A 117 3.41 -37.28 -6.99
#